data_AF-A0A1Q9P7Y4-F1
#
_entry.id   AF-A0A1Q9P7Y4-F1
#
_cell.length_a   1.000
_cell.length_b   1.000
_cell.length_c   1.000
_cell.angle_alpha   90.00
_cell.angle_beta   90.00
_cell.angle_gamma   90.00
#
_symmetry.space_group_name_H-M   'P 1'
#
loop_
_entity.id
_entity.type
_entity.pdbx_description
1 polymer ?
#
loop_
_entity_poly.entity_id
_entity_poly.type
_entity_poly.pdbx_seq_one_letter_code
_entity_poly.pdbx_strand_id
1 'polypeptide(L)'
;MVQQTRGICLKLSEVEPGKNVIDLVVRIVSVAPPKMISTRTGRKTQLTEVLVADETGSTILSLWGFGEGSDLSAGKVIKINDGWAKDWRGKVQLSLGRSGTYEILIDDDSVPSISELGAATESTGPER
;
A
#
# COMPACT_ATOMS: atom_id res chain seq x y z
N MET A 1 17.63 -19.95 18.32
CA MET A 1 16.20 -20.07 17.97
C MET A 1 15.62 -18.66 18.01
N VAL A 2 15.45 -18.05 16.84
CA VAL A 2 14.90 -16.68 16.78
C VAL A 2 13.40 -16.83 16.93
N GLN A 3 12.87 -16.41 18.08
CA GLN A 3 11.43 -16.37 18.29
C GLN A 3 10.85 -15.39 17.28
N GLN A 4 10.17 -15.88 16.24
CA GLN A 4 9.23 -15.07 15.48
C GLN A 4 8.14 -14.65 16.47
N THR A 5 8.26 -13.44 17.01
CA THR A 5 7.11 -12.74 17.53
C THR A 5 6.13 -12.62 16.37
N ARG A 6 5.05 -13.43 16.37
CA ARG A 6 3.81 -13.09 15.68
C ARG A 6 3.27 -11.81 16.31
N GLY A 7 3.91 -10.69 15.95
CA GLY A 7 3.39 -9.37 16.22
C GLY A 7 2.08 -9.25 15.46
N ILE A 8 1.05 -8.84 16.18
CA ILE A 8 -0.28 -8.60 15.62
C ILE A 8 -0.09 -7.45 14.62
N CYS A 9 -0.03 -7.76 13.33
CA CYS A 9 0.05 -6.75 12.28
C CYS A 9 -1.35 -6.21 12.01
N LEU A 10 -1.46 -4.89 11.88
CA LEU A 10 -2.72 -4.21 11.55
C LEU A 10 -3.25 -4.72 10.20
N LYS A 11 -4.56 -4.94 10.08
CA LYS A 11 -5.19 -5.29 8.80
C LYS A 11 -5.75 -4.07 8.07
N LEU A 12 -5.86 -4.14 6.75
CA LEU A 12 -6.45 -3.03 5.96
C LEU A 12 -7.89 -2.72 6.35
N SER A 13 -8.71 -3.72 6.68
CA SER A 13 -10.09 -3.49 7.13
C SER A 13 -10.19 -2.81 8.50
N GLU A 14 -9.10 -2.75 9.27
CA GLU A 14 -9.03 -2.05 10.55
C GLU A 14 -8.45 -0.63 10.41
N VAL A 15 -7.98 -0.27 9.22
CA VAL A 15 -7.45 1.07 8.95
C VAL A 15 -8.59 2.08 8.88
N GLU A 16 -8.55 3.04 9.79
CA GLU A 16 -9.51 4.16 9.82
C GLU A 16 -8.87 5.45 9.29
N PRO A 17 -9.61 6.25 8.50
CA PRO A 17 -9.11 7.53 8.02
C PRO A 17 -8.84 8.48 9.19
N GLY A 18 -7.73 9.23 9.10
CA GLY A 18 -7.29 10.14 10.15
C GLY A 18 -6.50 9.49 11.29
N LYS A 19 -6.11 8.22 11.15
CA LYS A 19 -5.26 7.50 12.11
C LYS A 19 -3.90 7.13 11.53
N ASN A 20 -2.93 6.94 12.42
CA ASN A 20 -1.65 6.34 12.08
C ASN A 20 -1.82 4.86 11.74
N VAL A 21 -1.02 4.40 10.79
CA VAL A 21 -0.96 3.02 10.31
C VAL A 21 0.41 2.48 10.69
N ILE A 22 0.45 1.58 11.65
CA ILE A 22 1.67 1.05 12.26
C ILE A 22 1.69 -0.46 12.02
N ASP A 23 2.86 -0.98 11.60
CA ASP A 23 3.08 -2.43 11.40
C ASP A 23 2.08 -3.09 10.43
N LEU A 24 1.69 -2.39 9.36
CA LEU A 24 0.78 -2.93 8.33
C LEU A 24 1.58 -3.69 7.27
N VAL A 25 1.27 -4.97 7.08
CA VAL A 25 1.93 -5.83 6.07
C VAL A 25 0.98 -6.07 4.90
N VAL A 26 1.41 -5.72 3.69
CA VAL A 26 0.59 -5.79 2.48
C VAL A 26 1.40 -6.26 1.28
N ARG A 27 0.73 -6.90 0.32
CA ARG A 27 1.32 -7.28 -0.97
C ARG A 27 1.05 -6.20 -2.01
N ILE A 28 2.04 -5.91 -2.83
CA ILE A 28 1.91 -4.99 -3.96
C ILE A 28 1.21 -5.70 -5.10
N VAL A 29 0.05 -5.19 -5.49
CA VAL A 29 -0.72 -5.67 -6.64
C VAL A 29 -0.23 -5.00 -7.92
N SER A 30 -0.01 -3.68 -7.90
CA SER A 30 0.49 -2.93 -9.06
C SER A 30 1.15 -1.62 -8.65
N VAL A 31 2.10 -1.14 -9.45
CA VAL A 31 2.75 0.17 -9.29
C VAL A 31 2.40 1.04 -10.49
N ALA A 32 1.77 2.18 -10.27
CA ALA A 32 1.47 3.13 -11.34
C ALA A 32 2.74 3.92 -11.73
N PRO A 33 2.84 4.38 -13.00
CA PRO A 33 3.94 5.22 -13.42
C PRO A 33 3.98 6.52 -12.59
N PRO A 34 5.17 7.02 -12.20
CA PRO A 34 5.26 8.22 -11.39
C PRO A 34 4.74 9.46 -12.11
N LYS A 35 4.01 10.30 -11.37
CA LYS A 35 3.39 11.53 -11.88
C LYS A 35 4.12 12.75 -11.34
N MET A 36 4.48 13.69 -12.23
CA MET A 36 5.05 14.98 -11.83
C MET A 36 3.94 15.92 -11.35
N ILE A 37 4.06 16.42 -10.12
CA ILE A 37 3.09 17.31 -9.48
C ILE A 37 3.77 18.63 -9.12
N SER A 38 3.11 19.75 -9.45
CA SER A 38 3.52 21.08 -8.98
C SER A 38 2.80 21.39 -7.66
N THR A 39 3.55 21.66 -6.61
CA THR A 39 2.98 22.06 -5.32
C THR A 39 2.42 23.48 -5.39
N ARG A 40 1.59 23.84 -4.40
CA ARG A 40 1.03 25.20 -4.28
C ARG A 40 2.11 26.30 -4.20
N THR A 41 3.33 25.96 -3.76
CA THR A 41 4.47 26.89 -3.69
C THR A 41 5.31 26.91 -4.97
N GLY A 42 4.89 26.22 -6.04
CA GLY A 42 5.58 26.15 -7.33
C GLY A 42 6.74 25.15 -7.37
N ARG A 43 6.98 24.40 -6.30
CA ARG A 43 8.00 23.33 -6.29
C ARG A 43 7.49 22.11 -7.05
N LYS A 44 8.38 21.43 -7.77
CA LYS A 44 8.05 20.14 -8.38
C LYS A 44 8.24 19.03 -7.35
N THR A 45 7.34 18.06 -7.35
CA THR A 45 7.45 16.80 -6.64
C THR A 45 6.94 15.67 -7.54
N GLN A 46 7.13 14.43 -7.12
CA GLN A 46 6.66 13.25 -7.82
C GLN A 46 5.72 12.47 -6.91
N LEU A 47 4.67 11.90 -7.51
CA LEU A 47 3.70 11.03 -6.86
C LEU A 47 3.72 9.67 -7.55
N THR A 48 4.05 8.63 -6.80
CA THR A 48 3.91 7.23 -7.23
C THR A 48 2.74 6.61 -6.47
N GLU A 49 1.75 6.09 -7.20
CA GLU A 49 0.60 5.39 -6.60
C GLU A 49 0.82 3.88 -6.69
N VAL A 50 0.74 3.19 -5.55
CA VAL A 50 0.92 1.75 -5.45
C VAL A 50 -0.36 1.12 -4.97
N LEU A 51 -0.92 0.19 -5.73
CA LEU A 51 -2.04 -0.63 -5.28
C LEU A 51 -1.49 -1.74 -4.40
N VAL A 52 -1.94 -1.77 -3.14
CA VAL A 52 -1.56 -2.76 -2.14
C VAL A 52 -2.79 -3.47 -1.61
N ALA A 53 -2.63 -4.73 -1.22
CA ALA A 53 -3.72 -5.54 -0.73
C ALA A 53 -3.26 -6.57 0.30
N ASP A 54 -4.18 -6.97 1.16
CA ASP A 54 -4.08 -8.08 2.09
C ASP A 54 -5.35 -8.94 2.00
N GLU A 55 -5.48 -9.95 2.86
CA GLU A 55 -6.66 -10.81 2.92
C GLU A 55 -7.98 -10.08 3.23
N THR A 56 -7.91 -8.86 3.77
CA THR A 56 -9.07 -8.08 4.21
C THR A 56 -9.51 -7.03 3.21
N GLY A 57 -8.65 -6.64 2.26
CA GLY A 57 -9.01 -5.70 1.22
C GLY A 57 -7.85 -5.13 0.43
N SER A 58 -8.10 -4.03 -0.28
CA SER A 58 -7.09 -3.32 -1.07
C SER A 58 -7.22 -1.81 -0.91
N THR A 59 -6.09 -1.11 -1.02
CA THR A 59 -6.02 0.34 -0.96
C THR A 59 -4.86 0.87 -1.81
N ILE A 60 -4.84 2.18 -2.03
CA ILE A 60 -3.74 2.87 -2.68
C ILE A 60 -2.79 3.41 -1.61
N LEU A 61 -1.49 3.14 -1.78
CA LEU A 61 -0.40 3.81 -1.08
C LEU A 61 0.15 4.92 -1.99
N SER A 62 0.04 6.17 -1.54
CA SER A 62 0.61 7.34 -2.20
C SER A 62 2.01 7.62 -1.67
N LEU A 63 3.01 7.48 -2.53
CA LEU A 63 4.41 7.78 -2.24
C LEU A 63 4.79 9.14 -2.84
N TRP A 64 5.28 10.05 -2.00
CA TRP A 64 5.57 11.43 -2.37
C TRP A 64 7.07 11.70 -2.32
N GLY A 65 7.64 12.06 -3.45
CA GLY A 65 9.06 12.36 -3.57
C GLY A 65 9.65 11.81 -4.85
N PHE A 66 10.79 12.36 -5.26
CA PHE A 66 11.51 11.89 -6.43
C PHE A 66 12.15 10.55 -6.15
N GLY A 67 11.86 9.55 -6.98
CA GLY A 67 12.41 8.19 -6.84
C GLY A 67 11.70 7.31 -5.82
N GLU A 68 10.71 7.82 -5.10
CA GLU A 68 9.96 7.04 -4.11
C GLU A 68 9.19 5.89 -4.77
N GLY A 69 9.41 4.68 -4.25
CA GLY A 69 8.81 3.45 -4.76
C GLY A 69 9.47 2.87 -6.01
N SER A 70 10.66 3.35 -6.41
CA SER A 70 11.33 2.85 -7.62
C SER A 70 11.80 1.39 -7.50
N ASP A 71 12.03 0.93 -6.28
CA ASP A 71 12.37 -0.46 -5.94
C ASP A 71 11.13 -1.37 -5.79
N LEU A 72 9.92 -0.80 -5.86
CA LEU A 72 8.67 -1.55 -5.71
C LEU A 72 8.22 -2.17 -7.02
N SER A 73 7.66 -3.38 -6.93
CA SER A 73 7.10 -4.10 -8.06
C SER A 73 5.94 -4.99 -7.60
N ALA A 74 5.03 -5.31 -8.52
CA ALA A 74 3.97 -6.28 -8.26
C ALA A 74 4.53 -7.61 -7.72
N GLY A 75 3.80 -8.23 -6.80
CA GLY A 75 4.16 -9.48 -6.14
C GLY A 75 4.95 -9.33 -4.84
N LYS A 76 5.69 -8.22 -4.65
CA LYS A 76 6.48 -8.00 -3.43
C LYS A 76 5.58 -7.74 -2.23
N VAL A 77 6.04 -8.19 -1.06
CA VAL A 77 5.42 -7.89 0.23
C VAL A 77 6.18 -6.74 0.89
N ILE A 78 5.46 -5.76 1.39
CA ILE A 78 6.04 -4.64 2.13
C ILE A 78 5.38 -4.49 3.50
N LYS A 79 6.17 -4.02 4.46
CA LYS A 79 5.70 -3.58 5.77
C LYS A 79 5.74 -2.06 5.81
N ILE A 80 4.61 -1.44 6.10
CA ILE A 80 4.49 0.01 6.30
C ILE A 80 4.65 0.31 7.79
N ASN A 81 5.59 1.21 8.11
CA ASN A 81 5.82 1.70 9.46
C ASN A 81 5.49 3.19 9.51
N ASP A 82 4.71 3.60 10.52
CA ASP A 82 4.29 4.99 10.74
C ASP A 82 3.65 5.68 9.52
N GLY A 83 2.81 4.95 8.80
CA GLY A 83 1.99 5.47 7.72
C GLY A 83 0.81 6.31 8.23
N TRP A 84 0.10 6.95 7.31
CA TRP A 84 -1.07 7.76 7.56
C TRP A 84 -2.22 7.36 6.65
N ALA A 85 -3.39 7.12 7.25
CA ALA A 85 -4.62 6.88 6.51
C ALA A 85 -5.37 8.20 6.31
N LYS A 86 -5.76 8.49 5.07
CA LYS A 86 -6.60 9.64 4.72
C LYS A 86 -7.86 9.16 4.00
N ASP A 87 -8.94 9.91 4.18
CA ASP A 87 -10.10 9.76 3.30
C ASP A 87 -9.78 10.37 1.93
N TRP A 88 -10.04 9.60 0.88
CA TRP A 88 -9.98 10.06 -0.49
C TRP A 88 -11.20 9.56 -1.26
N ARG A 89 -12.14 10.48 -1.52
CA ARG A 89 -13.40 10.19 -2.25
C ARG A 89 -14.21 9.06 -1.58
N GLY A 90 -14.26 9.04 -0.25
CA GLY A 90 -14.99 8.01 0.51
C GLY A 90 -14.29 6.66 0.59
N LYS A 91 -13.00 6.59 0.24
CA LYS A 91 -12.15 5.40 0.40
C LYS A 91 -10.92 5.75 1.21
N VAL A 92 -10.46 4.81 2.03
CA VAL A 92 -9.18 4.92 2.72
C VAL A 92 -8.06 4.88 1.68
N GLN A 93 -7.13 5.83 1.76
CA GLN A 93 -5.88 5.87 1.03
C GLN A 93 -4.72 6.07 2.01
N LEU A 94 -3.62 5.36 1.79
CA LEU A 94 -2.43 5.41 2.63
C LEU A 94 -1.40 6.41 2.08
N SER A 95 -0.58 6.95 2.97
CA SER A 95 0.61 7.76 2.67
C SER A 95 1.66 7.51 3.74
N LEU A 96 2.94 7.71 3.43
CA LEU A 96 4.01 7.60 4.45
C LEU A 96 4.15 8.86 5.31
N GLY A 97 3.48 9.95 4.97
CA GLY A 97 3.61 11.20 5.74
C GLY A 97 5.06 11.71 5.77
N ARG A 98 5.50 12.23 6.93
CA ARG A 98 6.85 12.81 7.09
C ARG A 98 7.88 11.81 7.63
N SER A 99 7.43 10.86 8.45
CA SER A 99 8.29 9.92 9.18
C SER A 99 8.06 8.47 8.79
N GLY A 100 7.00 8.19 8.03
CA GLY A 100 6.67 6.84 7.62
C GLY A 100 7.67 6.29 6.61
N THR A 101 7.84 4.98 6.68
CA THR A 101 8.75 4.22 5.84
C THR A 101 8.10 2.91 5.44
N TYR A 102 8.67 2.24 4.44
CA TYR A 102 8.34 0.86 4.14
C TYR A 102 9.59 0.00 4.14
N GLU A 103 9.41 -1.28 4.41
CA GLU A 103 10.44 -2.31 4.32
C GLU A 103 9.94 -3.41 3.38
N ILE A 104 10.76 -3.82 2.41
CA ILE A 104 10.45 -5.00 1.59
C ILE A 104 10.74 -6.25 2.42
N LEU A 105 9.73 -7.09 2.59
CA LEU A 105 9.84 -8.35 3.29
C LEU A 105 10.12 -9.51 2.34
N ILE A 106 10.69 -10.58 2.90
CA ILE A 106 10.75 -11.89 2.23
C ILE A 106 9.33 -12.46 2.24
N ASP A 107 8.90 -12.97 1.10
CA ASP A 107 7.59 -13.62 0.98
C ASP A 107 7.60 -14.97 1.72
N ASP A 108 6.98 -15.01 2.91
CA ASP A 108 6.85 -16.18 3.78
C ASP A 108 5.40 -16.72 3.76
N ASP A 109 4.64 -16.48 2.69
CA ASP A 109 3.25 -16.94 2.51
C ASP A 109 2.23 -16.31 3.49
N SER A 110 2.66 -15.30 4.28
CA SER A 110 1.81 -14.64 5.27
C SER A 110 0.76 -13.69 4.67
N VAL A 111 0.90 -13.33 3.39
CA VAL A 111 -0.06 -12.50 2.65
C VAL A 111 -0.43 -13.27 1.38
N PRO A 112 -1.71 -13.41 1.02
CA PRO A 112 -2.14 -14.14 -0.17
C PRO A 112 -1.45 -13.61 -1.44
N SER A 113 -1.26 -14.49 -2.41
CA SER A 113 -0.59 -14.18 -3.67
C SER A 113 -1.38 -13.19 -4.53
N ILE A 114 -0.70 -12.51 -5.45
CA ILE A 114 -1.36 -11.56 -6.37
C ILE A 114 -2.51 -12.19 -7.17
N SER A 115 -2.43 -13.48 -7.50
CA SER A 115 -3.52 -14.18 -8.22
C SER A 115 -4.76 -14.36 -7.34
N GLU A 116 -4.57 -14.61 -6.04
CA GLU A 116 -5.68 -14.76 -5.09
C GLU A 116 -6.31 -13.41 -4.77
N LEU A 117 -5.51 -12.36 -4.68
CA LEU A 117 -5.96 -10.98 -4.45
C LEU A 117 -6.61 -10.36 -5.70
N GLY A 118 -6.14 -10.71 -6.90
CA GLY A 118 -6.67 -10.24 -8.18
C GLY A 118 -7.97 -10.92 -8.61
N ALA A 119 -8.19 -12.17 -8.18
CA ALA A 119 -9.37 -12.95 -8.51
C ALA A 119 -10.69 -12.35 -7.97
N ALA A 120 -10.64 -11.42 -7.01
CA ALA A 120 -11.83 -10.71 -6.53
C ALA A 120 -12.40 -9.66 -7.51
N THR A 121 -11.80 -9.47 -8.70
CA THR A 121 -12.31 -8.54 -9.73
C THR A 121 -12.83 -9.22 -11.01
N GLU A 122 -12.77 -10.54 -11.11
CA GLU A 122 -13.33 -11.31 -12.24
C GLU A 122 -14.63 -12.00 -11.86
N SER A 123 -15.66 -11.21 -11.52
CA SER A 123 -17.05 -11.67 -11.45
C SER A 123 -18.03 -10.52 -11.64
N THR A 124 -17.96 -9.86 -12.80
CA THR A 124 -19.17 -9.33 -13.45
C THR A 124 -18.97 -9.57 -14.94
N GLY A 125 -19.67 -10.59 -15.44
CA GLY A 125 -19.55 -11.08 -16.80
C GLY A 125 -20.00 -10.09 -17.88
N PRO A 126 -19.80 -10.43 -19.16
CA PRO A 126 -20.35 -9.65 -20.25
C PRO A 126 -21.85 -9.94 -20.34
N GLU A 127 -22.72 -8.98 -19.99
CA GLU A 127 -24.12 -9.06 -20.41
C GLU A 127 -24.63 -7.74 -21.00
N ARG A 128 -24.72 -7.82 -22.34
CA ARG A 128 -25.43 -7.01 -23.36
C ARG A 128 -24.86 -5.65 -23.78
#